data_AF-A0A3N1Y3F1-F1
#
_entry.id   AF-A0A3N1Y3F1-F1
#
_cell.length_a   1.000
_cell.length_b   1.000
_cell.length_c   1.000
_cell.angle_alpha   90.00
_cell.angle_beta   90.00
_cell.angle_gamma   90.00
#
_symmetry.space_group_name_H-M   'P 1'
#
loop_
_entity.id
_entity.type
_entity.pdbx_description
1 polymer ?
#
loop_
_entity_poly.entity_id
_entity_poly.type
_entity_poly.pdbx_seq_one_letter_code
_entity_poly.pdbx_strand_id
1 'polypeptide(L)'
;MRRWRAVTAGLTALALGAGLAIGGATSASAEPAGNWGTFTLSGASKAYTGTMTLPGFPATTFTSNSRQSTVISGASTWQSAGTPSGAVYGTSRAQTYMNQRPFADSPTTAGASTTTYTFDGATPGAESWSFVLGDIDADQATISATVAGGGAASAEQLGYEGSYNSCSAAPAPGGWSCTPDPDGTTGQDEPTWDEATRTLTGNAAASDTAGASAWFTPTVSLTSLTITYQQRSGFPVYQTWFANRTAAISGTATLDGAAIPGATVTVTAPRGTVYTTTTDADGNYVFPQLPVIANYRVEVTAPSGAVGSSSVTGVNLAISGDRVGTDRTADFAFTSPPETVAVIGTVTDEDDHPAANVPVVIDVPGGDPIETTTNSDGVYTASDLPADTVVEVSVAGEPPVSITTGDAGAAPAEPEPIVARPP
;
A
#
# COMPACT_ATOMS: atom_id res chain seq x y z
N MET A 1 63.49 12.84 46.17
CA MET A 1 62.45 12.31 47.07
C MET A 1 61.37 11.65 46.23
N ARG A 2 61.11 10.36 46.48
CA ARG A 2 59.93 9.52 46.11
C ARG A 2 59.40 9.57 44.66
N ARG A 3 59.14 8.46 43.95
CA ARG A 3 59.43 7.02 44.05
C ARG A 3 58.87 6.41 42.74
N TRP A 4 59.58 5.45 42.16
CA TRP A 4 59.08 4.56 41.10
C TRP A 4 57.85 3.73 41.53
N ARG A 5 57.05 3.32 40.53
CA ARG A 5 56.34 2.03 40.30
C ARG A 5 55.11 2.33 39.43
N ALA A 6 54.51 1.43 38.66
CA ALA A 6 54.82 0.16 38.02
C ALA A 6 53.56 -0.14 37.17
N VAL A 7 53.74 -0.92 36.10
CA VAL A 7 52.69 -1.39 35.18
C VAL A 7 51.61 -2.18 35.91
N THR A 8 50.35 -1.97 35.51
CA THR A 8 49.30 -3.01 35.59
C THR A 8 48.41 -2.93 34.36
N ALA A 9 48.68 -3.82 33.40
CA ALA A 9 47.74 -4.19 32.35
C ALA A 9 46.70 -5.12 32.98
N GLY A 10 45.43 -4.72 32.94
CA GLY A 10 44.30 -5.55 33.37
C GLY A 10 43.77 -6.36 32.19
N LEU A 11 44.18 -7.61 32.13
CA LEU A 11 43.50 -8.68 31.40
C LEU A 11 42.23 -9.06 32.17
N THR A 12 41.06 -8.89 31.56
CA THR A 12 39.86 -9.60 31.98
C THR A 12 39.39 -10.43 30.79
N ALA A 13 39.69 -11.72 30.85
CA ALA A 13 39.04 -12.74 30.04
C ALA A 13 37.59 -12.89 30.52
N LEU A 14 36.62 -12.78 29.60
CA LEU A 14 35.31 -13.40 29.80
C LEU A 14 35.07 -14.37 28.64
N ALA A 15 34.73 -15.58 29.03
CA ALA A 15 34.58 -16.74 28.17
C ALA A 15 33.27 -16.71 27.36
N LEU A 16 33.36 -17.29 26.16
CA LEU A 16 32.36 -18.06 25.42
C LEU A 16 30.91 -18.01 25.92
N GLY A 17 30.07 -17.42 25.07
CA GLY A 17 28.64 -17.65 25.05
C GLY A 17 28.14 -17.33 23.64
N ALA A 18 28.34 -18.27 22.71
CA ALA A 18 27.66 -18.27 21.42
C ALA A 18 26.17 -18.51 21.69
N GLY A 19 25.46 -17.43 22.00
CA GLY A 19 24.01 -17.38 21.92
C GLY A 19 23.65 -17.19 20.46
N LEU A 20 23.34 -18.30 19.80
CA LEU A 20 22.60 -18.32 18.55
C LEU A 20 21.39 -17.41 18.74
N ALA A 21 21.41 -16.23 18.11
CA ALA A 21 20.21 -15.43 17.97
C ALA A 21 19.30 -16.22 17.05
N ILE A 22 18.43 -17.04 17.66
CA ILE A 22 17.25 -17.56 16.98
C ILE A 22 16.45 -16.29 16.66
N GLY A 23 16.60 -15.83 15.42
CA GLY A 23 15.81 -14.77 14.82
C GLY A 23 14.39 -15.28 14.66
N GLY A 24 13.66 -15.39 15.76
CA GLY A 24 12.22 -15.21 15.70
C GLY A 24 12.03 -13.76 15.30
N ALA A 25 11.64 -13.52 14.05
CA ALA A 25 11.12 -12.23 13.63
C ALA A 25 9.92 -11.94 14.53
N THR A 26 10.15 -11.26 15.64
CA THR A 26 9.08 -10.49 16.28
C THR A 26 8.72 -9.46 15.24
N SER A 27 7.63 -9.68 14.51
CA SER A 27 7.01 -8.68 13.67
C SER A 27 6.68 -7.49 14.57
N ALA A 28 7.63 -6.57 14.71
CA ALA A 28 7.32 -5.23 15.14
C ALA A 28 6.38 -4.71 14.05
N SER A 29 5.07 -4.81 14.27
CA SER A 29 4.09 -4.10 13.45
C SER A 29 4.48 -2.63 13.55
N ALA A 30 5.06 -2.12 12.48
CA ALA A 30 5.28 -0.70 12.34
C ALA A 30 3.89 -0.06 12.25
N GLU A 31 3.71 1.08 12.92
CA GLU A 31 2.47 1.84 12.79
C GLU A 31 2.18 2.12 11.30
N PRO A 32 0.94 1.95 10.82
CA PRO A 32 0.55 2.29 9.46
C PRO A 32 1.09 3.67 9.03
N ALA A 33 1.97 3.66 8.04
CA ALA A 33 2.63 4.88 7.58
C ALA A 33 1.65 5.78 6.81
N GLY A 34 1.65 7.07 7.14
CA GLY A 34 1.02 8.09 6.30
C GLY A 34 1.87 8.37 5.06
N ASN A 35 1.25 8.39 3.88
CA ASN A 35 1.91 8.66 2.62
C ASN A 35 1.35 9.94 1.99
N TRP A 36 2.20 10.64 1.25
CA TRP A 36 1.83 11.80 0.45
C TRP A 36 2.15 11.55 -1.02
N GLY A 37 1.30 12.06 -1.90
CA GLY A 37 1.35 11.77 -3.33
C GLY A 37 2.60 12.33 -4.01
N THR A 38 3.15 11.55 -4.93
CA THR A 38 4.23 12.02 -5.83
C THR A 38 3.66 12.40 -7.17
N PHE A 39 4.06 13.56 -7.70
CA PHE A 39 3.57 14.11 -8.96
C PHE A 39 4.63 14.12 -10.04
N THR A 40 4.20 13.87 -11.27
CA THR A 40 4.95 14.18 -12.49
C THR A 40 4.14 15.14 -13.35
N LEU A 41 4.82 15.91 -14.21
CA LEU A 41 4.18 16.88 -15.07
C LEU A 41 4.89 16.96 -16.43
N SER A 42 4.09 17.10 -17.47
CA SER A 42 4.49 17.35 -18.84
C SER A 42 3.52 18.33 -19.50
N GLY A 43 3.90 18.85 -20.66
CA GLY A 43 3.12 19.81 -21.43
C GLY A 43 3.50 21.26 -21.19
N ALA A 44 2.85 22.15 -21.94
CA ALA A 44 3.09 23.59 -21.94
C ALA A 44 1.85 24.31 -22.49
N SER A 45 1.86 25.64 -22.47
CA SER A 45 0.86 26.47 -23.15
C SER A 45 -0.60 26.09 -22.85
N LYS A 46 -0.91 25.86 -21.56
CA LYS A 46 -2.26 25.48 -21.08
C LYS A 46 -2.75 24.11 -21.55
N ALA A 47 -1.82 23.23 -21.94
CA ALA A 47 -2.10 21.84 -22.26
C ALA A 47 -1.16 20.96 -21.43
N TYR A 48 -1.46 20.86 -20.13
CA TYR A 48 -0.66 20.09 -19.19
C TYR A 48 -1.25 18.71 -18.95
N THR A 49 -0.38 17.73 -18.78
CA THR A 49 -0.73 16.37 -18.36
C THR A 49 0.27 15.90 -17.31
N GLY A 50 -0.14 14.99 -16.43
CA GLY A 50 0.79 14.43 -15.45
C GLY A 50 0.24 13.20 -14.76
N THR A 51 1.00 12.70 -13.80
CA THR A 51 0.59 11.57 -12.95
C THR A 51 0.65 11.95 -11.48
N MET A 52 -0.14 11.24 -10.68
CA MET A 52 -0.05 11.21 -9.23
C MET A 52 0.05 9.75 -8.78
N THR A 53 1.01 9.44 -7.91
CA THR A 53 1.20 8.09 -7.37
C THR A 53 1.15 8.10 -5.84
N LEU A 54 0.45 7.13 -5.28
CA LEU A 54 0.34 6.84 -3.85
C LEU A 54 0.35 5.32 -3.63
N PRO A 55 1.00 4.80 -2.58
CA PRO A 55 1.00 3.36 -2.28
C PRO A 55 -0.42 2.78 -2.14
N GLY A 56 -0.68 1.65 -2.79
CA GLY A 56 -1.99 0.98 -2.79
C GLY A 56 -3.14 1.74 -3.48
N PHE A 57 -2.88 2.95 -3.99
CA PHE A 57 -3.87 3.80 -4.64
C PHE A 57 -3.90 3.54 -6.16
N PRO A 58 -5.04 3.71 -6.85
CA PRO A 58 -5.10 3.58 -8.30
C PRO A 58 -4.07 4.48 -9.00
N ALA A 59 -3.52 3.98 -10.12
CA ALA A 59 -2.73 4.83 -10.99
C ALA A 59 -3.58 6.05 -11.40
N THR A 60 -3.03 7.24 -11.20
CA THR A 60 -3.77 8.48 -11.42
C THR A 60 -3.08 9.32 -12.47
N THR A 61 -3.85 9.74 -13.46
CA THR A 61 -3.43 10.75 -14.44
C THR A 61 -4.19 12.03 -14.22
N PHE A 62 -3.66 13.15 -14.70
CA PHE A 62 -4.43 14.39 -14.74
C PHE A 62 -4.17 15.20 -16.00
N THR A 63 -5.13 16.05 -16.32
CA THR A 63 -5.00 17.11 -17.33
C THR A 63 -5.29 18.46 -16.69
N SER A 64 -4.67 19.52 -17.21
CA SER A 64 -4.95 20.88 -16.75
C SER A 64 -4.81 21.90 -17.86
N ASN A 65 -5.76 22.85 -17.93
CA ASN A 65 -5.68 24.01 -18.80
C ASN A 65 -5.15 25.28 -18.09
N SER A 66 -4.60 25.11 -16.88
CA SER A 66 -3.98 26.20 -16.14
C SER A 66 -2.99 26.99 -17.01
N ARG A 67 -2.93 28.31 -16.84
CA ARG A 67 -1.88 29.12 -17.52
C ARG A 67 -0.47 28.70 -17.12
N GLN A 68 -0.31 28.11 -15.94
CA GLN A 68 0.94 27.57 -15.46
C GLN A 68 0.67 26.46 -14.45
N SER A 69 1.24 25.28 -14.72
CA SER A 69 1.30 24.16 -13.79
C SER A 69 2.75 23.88 -13.44
N THR A 70 3.04 23.60 -12.17
CA THR A 70 4.39 23.24 -11.72
C THR A 70 4.32 22.19 -10.61
N VAL A 71 5.20 21.19 -10.67
CA VAL A 71 5.45 20.29 -9.55
C VAL A 71 6.41 20.97 -8.59
N ILE A 72 6.01 21.11 -7.34
CA ILE A 72 6.83 21.66 -6.26
C ILE A 72 7.34 20.53 -5.39
N SER A 73 8.58 20.63 -4.89
CA SER A 73 9.24 19.55 -4.13
C SER A 73 8.76 19.38 -2.69
N GLY A 74 7.95 20.30 -2.15
CA GLY A 74 7.54 20.29 -0.75
C GLY A 74 8.64 20.65 0.26
N ALA A 75 9.77 21.19 -0.20
CA ALA A 75 10.90 21.52 0.69
C ALA A 75 10.64 22.76 1.58
N SER A 76 9.90 23.73 1.05
CA SER A 76 9.65 25.06 1.67
C SER A 76 8.20 25.31 2.08
N THR A 77 7.25 24.65 1.42
CA THR A 77 5.82 24.73 1.69
C THR A 77 5.31 23.29 1.74
N TRP A 78 4.67 22.91 2.84
CA TRP A 78 4.24 21.54 3.09
C TRP A 78 3.14 21.50 4.16
N GLN A 79 2.49 20.36 4.30
CA GLN A 79 1.56 20.05 5.37
C GLN A 79 2.34 19.46 6.55
N SER A 80 2.41 20.20 7.66
CA SER A 80 3.13 19.76 8.85
C SER A 80 2.32 18.76 9.67
N ALA A 81 2.97 17.98 10.54
CA ALA A 81 2.25 17.10 11.47
C ALA A 81 1.30 17.84 12.43
N GLY A 82 1.43 19.17 12.58
CA GLY A 82 0.52 20.00 13.36
C GLY A 82 -0.73 20.49 12.60
N THR A 83 -0.82 20.30 11.28
CA THR A 83 -2.06 20.60 10.54
C THR A 83 -3.09 19.48 10.75
N PRO A 84 -4.40 19.74 10.58
CA PRO A 84 -5.42 18.69 10.70
C PRO A 84 -5.15 17.49 9.78
N SER A 85 -4.77 17.76 8.52
CA SER A 85 -4.40 16.72 7.56
C SER A 85 -3.12 15.99 7.97
N GLY A 86 -2.12 16.69 8.47
CA GLY A 86 -0.87 16.08 8.90
C GLY A 86 -0.94 15.35 10.24
N ALA A 87 -1.92 15.65 11.10
CA ALA A 87 -2.22 14.84 12.28
C ALA A 87 -2.70 13.43 11.89
N VAL A 88 -3.30 13.29 10.71
CA VAL A 88 -3.67 12.00 10.12
C VAL A 88 -2.55 11.41 9.29
N TYR A 89 -1.92 12.16 8.38
CA TYR A 89 -0.99 11.57 7.40
C TYR A 89 0.49 11.80 7.69
N GLY A 90 0.83 12.35 8.85
CA GLY A 90 2.17 12.84 9.13
C GLY A 90 2.52 14.04 8.24
N THR A 91 3.82 14.34 8.10
CA THR A 91 4.25 15.52 7.34
C THR A 91 4.43 15.24 5.84
N SER A 92 4.00 16.18 4.99
CA SER A 92 4.28 16.17 3.54
C SER A 92 5.62 16.80 3.16
N ARG A 93 6.47 17.10 4.14
CA ARG A 93 7.76 17.76 3.88
C ARG A 93 8.62 16.91 2.97
N ALA A 94 9.20 17.55 1.95
CA ALA A 94 9.97 16.92 0.87
C ALA A 94 9.16 15.93 0.01
N GLN A 95 7.83 15.96 0.07
CA GLN A 95 6.94 15.26 -0.83
C GLN A 95 6.36 16.26 -1.83
N THR A 96 6.20 15.84 -3.08
CA THR A 96 5.80 16.77 -4.12
C THR A 96 4.33 17.17 -4.01
N TYR A 97 3.99 18.31 -4.58
CA TYR A 97 2.60 18.73 -4.79
C TYR A 97 2.47 19.58 -6.04
N MET A 98 1.23 19.86 -6.46
CA MET A 98 0.97 20.66 -7.65
C MET A 98 0.64 22.09 -7.30
N ASN A 99 1.30 23.03 -7.98
CA ASN A 99 0.83 24.42 -8.10
C ASN A 99 0.13 24.59 -9.45
N GLN A 100 -1.04 25.21 -9.43
CA GLN A 100 -1.82 25.55 -10.61
C GLN A 100 -2.37 26.97 -10.49
N ARG A 101 -2.53 27.64 -11.63
CA ARG A 101 -3.04 29.01 -11.76
C ARG A 101 -4.34 29.05 -12.56
N PRO A 102 -5.14 30.14 -12.52
CA PRO A 102 -6.31 30.27 -13.39
C PRO A 102 -5.93 30.19 -14.87
N PHE A 103 -6.90 29.96 -15.75
CA PHE A 103 -6.69 30.00 -17.19
C PHE A 103 -6.28 31.40 -17.66
N ALA A 104 -6.86 32.44 -17.03
CA ALA A 104 -6.47 33.83 -17.16
C ALA A 104 -6.76 34.56 -15.83
N ASP A 105 -5.95 35.55 -15.49
CA ASP A 105 -6.17 36.40 -14.31
C ASP A 105 -7.41 37.27 -14.55
N SER A 106 -8.57 36.76 -14.13
CA SER A 106 -9.87 37.39 -14.29
C SER A 106 -10.84 36.85 -13.24
N PRO A 107 -11.67 37.71 -12.62
CA PRO A 107 -12.69 37.30 -11.63
C PRO A 107 -13.94 36.68 -12.27
N THR A 108 -13.83 36.16 -13.48
CA THR A 108 -14.95 35.58 -14.25
C THR A 108 -14.72 34.10 -14.45
N THR A 109 -15.81 33.36 -14.65
CA THR A 109 -15.75 31.92 -14.91
C THR A 109 -14.95 31.56 -16.17
N ALA A 110 -14.92 32.44 -17.17
CA ALA A 110 -14.09 32.28 -18.37
C ALA A 110 -12.58 32.38 -18.09
N GLY A 111 -12.20 33.00 -16.97
CA GLY A 111 -10.83 33.02 -16.47
C GLY A 111 -10.44 31.77 -15.69
N ALA A 112 -11.40 30.93 -15.30
CA ALA A 112 -11.12 29.77 -14.47
C ALA A 112 -10.34 28.69 -15.22
N SER A 113 -9.37 28.07 -14.56
CA SER A 113 -8.74 26.84 -15.03
C SER A 113 -9.48 25.61 -14.52
N THR A 114 -9.38 24.52 -15.26
CA THR A 114 -9.85 23.20 -14.87
C THR A 114 -8.66 22.25 -14.82
N THR A 115 -8.54 21.54 -13.70
CA THR A 115 -7.65 20.38 -13.54
C THR A 115 -8.50 19.17 -13.21
N THR A 116 -8.39 18.11 -14.01
CA THR A 116 -9.13 16.86 -13.82
C THR A 116 -8.15 15.73 -13.58
N TYR A 117 -8.26 15.10 -12.41
CA TYR A 117 -7.62 13.85 -12.04
C TYR A 117 -8.54 12.68 -12.42
N THR A 118 -7.98 11.67 -13.08
CA THR A 118 -8.66 10.45 -13.50
C THR A 118 -7.97 9.25 -12.88
N PHE A 119 -8.75 8.39 -12.24
CA PHE A 119 -8.27 7.22 -11.51
C PHE A 119 -8.45 5.97 -12.39
N ASP A 120 -7.40 5.17 -12.53
CA ASP A 120 -7.42 3.89 -13.24
C ASP A 120 -8.09 2.81 -12.37
N GLY A 121 -9.42 2.92 -12.30
CA GLY A 121 -10.26 2.17 -11.37
C GLY A 121 -10.75 3.03 -10.20
N ALA A 122 -11.79 2.55 -9.54
CA ALA A 122 -12.41 3.24 -8.42
C ALA A 122 -11.42 3.40 -7.25
N THR A 123 -11.31 4.62 -6.71
CA THR A 123 -10.50 4.87 -5.52
C THR A 123 -10.99 4.03 -4.34
N PRO A 124 -10.12 3.72 -3.37
CA PRO A 124 -10.56 3.36 -2.04
C PRO A 124 -11.59 4.38 -1.53
N GLY A 125 -12.74 3.90 -1.04
CA GLY A 125 -13.78 4.74 -0.43
C GLY A 125 -13.62 4.79 1.09
N ALA A 126 -14.70 5.15 1.80
CA ALA A 126 -14.78 5.07 3.26
C ALA A 126 -13.64 5.80 3.99
N GLU A 127 -13.33 7.02 3.53
CA GLU A 127 -12.39 7.92 4.19
C GLU A 127 -10.92 7.44 4.24
N SER A 128 -10.55 6.52 3.36
CA SER A 128 -9.22 5.90 3.34
C SER A 128 -8.10 6.76 2.72
N TRP A 129 -8.46 7.92 2.17
CA TRP A 129 -7.53 8.88 1.56
C TRP A 129 -8.13 10.29 1.61
N SER A 130 -7.26 11.29 1.46
CA SER A 130 -7.65 12.68 1.38
C SER A 130 -6.95 13.41 0.25
N PHE A 131 -7.52 14.54 -0.14
CA PHE A 131 -6.81 15.58 -0.87
C PHE A 131 -6.86 16.90 -0.11
N VAL A 132 -5.84 17.71 -0.29
CA VAL A 132 -5.72 19.04 0.31
C VAL A 132 -5.67 20.07 -0.80
N LEU A 133 -6.46 21.13 -0.68
CA LEU A 133 -6.34 22.33 -1.48
C LEU A 133 -5.75 23.43 -0.60
N GLY A 134 -4.60 23.98 -1.00
CA GLY A 134 -3.95 25.09 -0.30
C GLY A 134 -3.90 26.35 -1.16
N ASP A 135 -3.60 27.46 -0.50
CA ASP A 135 -3.51 28.78 -1.13
C ASP A 135 -4.84 29.21 -1.76
N ILE A 136 -5.93 28.93 -1.04
CA ILE A 136 -7.28 29.38 -1.40
C ILE A 136 -7.63 30.55 -0.48
N ASP A 137 -7.16 31.75 -0.82
CA ASP A 137 -7.27 32.97 0.00
C ASP A 137 -7.91 34.15 -0.75
N ALA A 138 -7.27 34.65 -1.80
CA ALA A 138 -7.81 35.70 -2.65
C ALA A 138 -8.75 35.15 -3.73
N ASP A 139 -9.01 33.84 -3.74
CA ASP A 139 -9.52 33.09 -4.88
C ASP A 139 -10.61 32.09 -4.49
N GLN A 140 -11.05 31.28 -5.45
CA GLN A 140 -12.01 30.20 -5.18
C GLN A 140 -11.74 28.95 -6.03
N ALA A 141 -12.06 27.79 -5.45
CA ALA A 141 -11.99 26.49 -6.10
C ALA A 141 -13.35 25.76 -6.00
N THR A 142 -13.97 25.48 -7.14
CA THR A 142 -15.16 24.62 -7.22
C THR A 142 -14.76 23.19 -7.48
N ILE A 143 -15.27 22.28 -6.65
CA ILE A 143 -14.90 20.86 -6.62
C ILE A 143 -16.05 20.04 -7.20
N SER A 144 -15.73 19.16 -8.14
CA SER A 144 -16.66 18.16 -8.65
C SER A 144 -15.95 16.83 -8.80
N ALA A 145 -16.69 15.73 -8.66
CA ALA A 145 -16.15 14.39 -8.80
C ALA A 145 -17.19 13.45 -9.41
N THR A 146 -16.72 12.37 -10.01
CA THR A 146 -17.56 11.27 -10.47
C THR A 146 -17.40 10.10 -9.52
N VAL A 147 -18.50 9.56 -9.00
CA VAL A 147 -18.47 8.35 -8.16
C VAL A 147 -18.33 7.09 -9.03
N ALA A 148 -17.93 5.96 -8.44
CA ALA A 148 -17.76 4.70 -9.16
C ALA A 148 -19.00 4.23 -9.96
N GLY A 149 -20.21 4.63 -9.54
CA GLY A 149 -21.46 4.39 -10.27
C GLY A 149 -21.75 5.35 -11.45
N GLY A 150 -20.83 6.27 -11.76
CA GLY A 150 -20.94 7.22 -12.88
C GLY A 150 -21.68 8.54 -12.57
N GLY A 151 -22.31 8.65 -11.41
CA GLY A 151 -22.98 9.88 -10.96
C GLY A 151 -22.01 10.96 -10.48
N ALA A 152 -22.49 12.21 -10.36
CA ALA A 152 -21.74 13.25 -9.68
C ALA A 152 -21.74 13.02 -8.17
N ALA A 153 -20.60 13.22 -7.52
CA ALA A 153 -20.52 13.20 -6.05
C ALA A 153 -21.28 14.40 -5.44
N SER A 154 -21.99 14.16 -4.34
CA SER A 154 -22.56 15.22 -3.49
C SER A 154 -21.49 15.93 -2.66
N ALA A 155 -21.83 17.04 -2.01
CA ALA A 155 -20.90 17.75 -1.14
C ALA A 155 -20.47 16.89 0.06
N GLU A 156 -21.42 16.16 0.64
CA GLU A 156 -21.18 15.22 1.75
C GLU A 156 -20.26 14.06 1.30
N GLN A 157 -20.40 13.61 0.06
CA GLN A 157 -19.56 12.55 -0.52
C GLN A 157 -18.11 13.00 -0.80
N LEU A 158 -17.89 14.30 -1.03
CA LEU A 158 -16.55 14.86 -1.12
C LEU A 158 -15.84 14.87 0.25
N GLY A 159 -16.60 14.85 1.35
CA GLY A 159 -16.08 14.68 2.70
C GLY A 159 -15.22 15.84 3.17
N TYR A 160 -15.73 17.07 3.11
CA TYR A 160 -15.04 18.23 3.68
C TYR A 160 -14.82 18.04 5.18
N GLU A 161 -13.55 18.01 5.62
CA GLU A 161 -13.18 17.81 7.02
C GLU A 161 -12.86 19.13 7.74
N GLY A 162 -12.55 20.20 7.00
CA GLY A 162 -12.32 21.52 7.58
C GLY A 162 -11.34 22.38 6.79
N SER A 163 -11.29 23.64 7.19
CA SER A 163 -10.30 24.62 6.76
C SER A 163 -9.30 24.91 7.88
N TYR A 164 -8.12 25.36 7.49
CA TYR A 164 -7.03 25.69 8.41
C TYR A 164 -5.99 26.53 7.67
N ASN A 165 -5.09 27.14 8.42
CA ASN A 165 -3.89 27.72 7.86
C ASN A 165 -2.68 26.77 7.99
N SER A 166 -2.02 26.48 6.88
CA SER A 166 -0.85 25.59 6.83
C SER A 166 0.48 26.27 7.20
N CYS A 167 0.48 27.60 7.29
CA CYS A 167 1.63 28.40 7.71
C CYS A 167 1.47 28.88 9.16
N SER A 168 2.58 29.27 9.80
CA SER A 168 2.55 29.80 11.16
C SER A 168 3.61 30.84 11.46
N ALA A 169 3.34 31.62 12.52
CA ALA A 169 4.28 32.58 13.10
C ALA A 169 5.50 31.91 13.76
N ALA A 170 5.38 30.65 14.20
CA ALA A 170 6.44 29.89 14.85
C ALA A 170 6.53 28.50 14.19
N PRO A 171 7.53 28.26 13.32
CA PRO A 171 7.67 26.97 12.69
C PRO A 171 7.99 25.90 13.75
N ALA A 172 7.13 24.89 13.77
CA ALA A 172 7.02 23.76 14.69
C ALA A 172 6.20 23.96 15.99
N PRO A 173 5.24 23.05 16.26
CA PRO A 173 4.88 21.92 15.40
C PRO A 173 4.00 22.31 14.20
N GLY A 174 3.51 23.57 14.13
CA GLY A 174 2.39 23.99 13.28
C GLY A 174 2.74 24.68 11.96
N GLY A 175 3.52 24.08 11.07
CA GLY A 175 3.65 24.58 9.68
C GLY A 175 4.98 25.23 9.32
N TRP A 176 5.04 25.71 8.09
CA TRP A 176 6.17 26.49 7.56
C TRP A 176 5.99 27.97 7.91
N SER A 177 7.08 28.73 8.02
CA SER A 177 7.01 30.14 8.43
C SER A 177 6.61 31.04 7.26
N CYS A 178 5.62 31.89 7.49
CA CYS A 178 5.11 32.89 6.56
C CYS A 178 5.25 34.30 7.16
N THR A 179 5.20 35.32 6.31
CA THR A 179 5.12 36.72 6.76
C THR A 179 3.72 37.02 7.31
N PRO A 180 3.57 38.03 8.19
CA PRO A 180 2.25 38.47 8.61
C PRO A 180 1.37 38.93 7.44
N ASP A 181 0.09 38.61 7.54
CA ASP A 181 -0.97 39.03 6.62
C ASP A 181 -1.20 40.54 6.72
N PRO A 182 -1.93 41.17 5.77
CA PRO A 182 -2.17 42.61 5.78
C PRO A 182 -2.84 43.16 7.06
N ASP A 183 -3.53 42.31 7.82
CA ASP A 183 -4.14 42.65 9.11
C ASP A 183 -3.16 42.56 10.31
N GLY A 184 -1.92 42.15 10.06
CA GLY A 184 -0.85 41.99 11.04
C GLY A 184 -0.87 40.66 11.79
N THR A 185 -1.85 39.79 11.54
CA THR A 185 -1.86 38.42 12.05
C THR A 185 -1.00 37.50 11.18
N THR A 186 -0.78 36.26 11.59
CA THR A 186 0.02 35.31 10.80
C THR A 186 -0.60 33.94 10.94
N GLY A 187 -0.87 33.29 9.80
CA GLY A 187 -1.39 31.94 9.80
C GLY A 187 -2.79 31.83 10.39
N GLN A 188 -3.65 32.83 10.14
CA GLN A 188 -5.04 32.83 10.61
C GLN A 188 -6.07 32.77 9.47
N ASP A 189 -5.65 32.96 8.21
CA ASP A 189 -6.60 32.88 7.09
C ASP A 189 -7.05 31.43 6.83
N GLU A 190 -8.35 31.27 6.63
CA GLU A 190 -9.03 30.01 6.39
C GLU A 190 -10.12 30.21 5.32
N PRO A 191 -10.13 29.39 4.25
CA PRO A 191 -11.21 29.47 3.27
C PRO A 191 -12.54 28.98 3.85
N THR A 192 -13.64 29.46 3.29
CA THR A 192 -15.00 29.03 3.61
C THR A 192 -15.51 28.04 2.56
N TRP A 193 -16.04 26.90 3.00
CA TRP A 193 -16.70 25.91 2.16
C TRP A 193 -18.20 26.19 2.04
N ASP A 194 -18.70 26.21 0.80
CA ASP A 194 -20.12 26.22 0.47
C ASP A 194 -20.54 24.88 -0.14
N GLU A 195 -21.32 24.11 0.62
CA GLU A 195 -21.82 22.79 0.21
C GLU A 195 -22.76 22.86 -1.00
N ALA A 196 -23.60 23.89 -1.09
CA ALA A 196 -24.61 23.99 -2.14
C ALA A 196 -23.96 24.17 -3.53
N THR A 197 -22.86 24.92 -3.57
CA THR A 197 -22.10 25.15 -4.81
C THR A 197 -20.87 24.27 -4.94
N ARG A 198 -20.49 23.54 -3.88
CA ARG A 198 -19.23 22.79 -3.74
C ARG A 198 -18.01 23.68 -4.00
N THR A 199 -18.06 24.91 -3.48
CA THR A 199 -17.02 25.91 -3.72
C THR A 199 -16.32 26.26 -2.42
N LEU A 200 -15.00 26.14 -2.45
CA LEU A 200 -14.11 26.67 -1.43
C LEU A 200 -13.72 28.10 -1.83
N THR A 201 -14.07 29.07 -1.00
CA THR A 201 -13.82 30.50 -1.26
C THR A 201 -12.89 31.03 -0.20
N GLY A 202 -11.79 31.68 -0.59
CA GLY A 202 -10.91 32.31 0.38
C GLY A 202 -11.53 33.53 1.07
N ASN A 203 -10.75 34.28 1.84
CA ASN A 203 -11.25 35.34 2.71
C ASN A 203 -12.17 36.36 2.02
N ALA A 204 -13.07 36.95 2.82
CA ALA A 204 -14.10 37.86 2.33
C ALA A 204 -13.53 39.11 1.62
N ALA A 205 -12.36 39.57 2.04
CA ALA A 205 -11.67 40.73 1.45
C ALA A 205 -11.01 40.42 0.10
N ALA A 206 -10.90 39.13 -0.28
CA ALA A 206 -10.08 38.68 -1.39
C ALA A 206 -8.62 39.20 -1.28
N SER A 207 -8.10 39.20 -0.05
CA SER A 207 -6.71 39.51 0.24
C SER A 207 -5.85 38.30 -0.06
N ASP A 208 -4.71 38.53 -0.71
CA ASP A 208 -3.69 37.52 -0.98
C ASP A 208 -2.83 37.35 0.28
N THR A 209 -2.84 36.16 0.86
CA THR A 209 -2.25 35.82 2.17
C THR A 209 -1.38 34.57 2.02
N ALA A 210 -1.09 33.87 3.11
CA ALA A 210 -0.34 32.62 3.03
C ALA A 210 -1.08 31.49 3.74
N GLY A 211 -1.05 30.31 3.12
CA GLY A 211 -1.31 29.04 3.81
C GLY A 211 -2.78 28.67 3.99
N ALA A 212 -3.73 29.52 3.58
CA ALA A 212 -5.17 29.24 3.61
C ALA A 212 -5.48 27.92 2.89
N SER A 213 -5.92 26.90 3.63
CA SER A 213 -6.06 25.52 3.15
C SER A 213 -7.35 24.88 3.61
N ALA A 214 -7.80 23.87 2.87
CA ALA A 214 -8.83 22.95 3.31
C ALA A 214 -8.49 21.53 2.84
N TRP A 215 -9.08 20.54 3.52
CA TRP A 215 -8.88 19.14 3.17
C TRP A 215 -10.19 18.37 3.15
N PHE A 216 -10.19 17.35 2.31
CA PHE A 216 -11.35 16.57 1.93
C PHE A 216 -10.98 15.10 1.96
N THR A 217 -11.85 14.30 2.56
CA THR A 217 -11.65 12.86 2.76
C THR A 217 -12.88 12.14 2.22
N PRO A 218 -12.86 11.75 0.92
CA PRO A 218 -14.06 11.22 0.28
C PRO A 218 -14.62 9.98 0.97
N THR A 219 -15.94 9.99 1.19
CA THR A 219 -16.65 8.89 1.88
C THR A 219 -17.02 7.76 0.92
N VAL A 220 -16.99 8.03 -0.38
CA VAL A 220 -17.31 7.09 -1.46
C VAL A 220 -16.16 6.94 -2.45
N SER A 221 -16.14 5.84 -3.19
CA SER A 221 -15.16 5.64 -4.26
C SER A 221 -15.42 6.58 -5.43
N LEU A 222 -14.36 7.23 -5.91
CA LEU A 222 -14.36 8.16 -7.03
C LEU A 222 -13.66 7.53 -8.25
N THR A 223 -14.04 7.98 -9.45
CA THR A 223 -13.36 7.67 -10.72
C THR A 223 -12.73 8.91 -11.35
N SER A 224 -13.20 10.10 -10.97
CA SER A 224 -12.54 11.36 -11.29
C SER A 224 -12.73 12.40 -10.19
N LEU A 225 -11.79 13.34 -10.10
CA LEU A 225 -11.85 14.54 -9.28
C LEU A 225 -11.45 15.75 -10.15
N THR A 226 -12.29 16.76 -10.20
CA THR A 226 -12.07 17.98 -10.99
C THR A 226 -12.12 19.21 -10.10
N ILE A 227 -11.05 20.00 -10.19
CA ILE A 227 -10.93 21.30 -9.53
C ILE A 227 -11.04 22.39 -10.60
N THR A 228 -12.02 23.27 -10.44
CA THR A 228 -12.14 24.50 -11.22
C THR A 228 -11.71 25.67 -10.37
N TYR A 229 -10.60 26.32 -10.73
CA TYR A 229 -9.98 27.36 -9.94
C TYR A 229 -10.08 28.71 -10.64
N GLN A 230 -10.61 29.70 -9.93
CA GLN A 230 -10.90 31.02 -10.45
C GLN A 230 -10.27 32.08 -9.55
N GLN A 231 -9.59 33.04 -10.18
CA GLN A 231 -9.14 34.22 -9.46
C GLN A 231 -10.35 34.98 -8.88
N ARG A 232 -10.20 35.63 -7.72
CA ARG A 232 -11.05 36.80 -7.39
C ARG A 232 -10.23 38.08 -7.31
N SER A 233 -9.00 38.00 -6.81
CA SER A 233 -8.04 39.10 -6.71
C SER A 233 -6.59 38.56 -6.67
N GLY A 234 -5.60 39.39 -6.33
CA GLY A 234 -4.26 38.93 -5.95
C GLY A 234 -3.44 38.24 -7.05
N PHE A 235 -2.47 37.41 -6.64
CA PHE A 235 -1.57 36.64 -7.50
C PHE A 235 -1.91 35.13 -7.48
N PRO A 236 -2.98 34.72 -8.17
CA PRO A 236 -3.65 33.46 -7.93
C PRO A 236 -2.79 32.24 -8.24
N VAL A 237 -2.64 31.37 -7.26
CA VAL A 237 -2.15 30.00 -7.36
C VAL A 237 -2.91 29.15 -6.35
N TYR A 238 -3.26 27.91 -6.70
CA TYR A 238 -3.71 26.91 -5.73
C TYR A 238 -2.80 25.71 -5.74
N GLN A 239 -2.81 25.01 -4.61
CA GLN A 239 -1.91 23.92 -4.31
C GLN A 239 -2.73 22.64 -4.11
N THR A 240 -2.32 21.51 -4.71
CA THR A 240 -3.00 20.22 -4.53
C THR A 240 -2.06 19.16 -3.96
N TRP A 241 -2.44 18.54 -2.85
CA TRP A 241 -1.84 17.31 -2.32
C TRP A 241 -2.84 16.17 -2.31
N PHE A 242 -2.33 14.93 -2.38
CA PHE A 242 -3.07 13.72 -2.04
C PHE A 242 -2.34 13.02 -0.90
N ALA A 243 -3.09 12.36 -0.03
CA ALA A 243 -2.54 11.58 1.07
C ALA A 243 -3.38 10.34 1.35
N ASN A 244 -2.74 9.28 1.83
CA ASN A 244 -3.45 8.11 2.35
C ASN A 244 -2.67 7.47 3.50
N ARG A 245 -3.29 6.47 4.13
CA ARG A 245 -2.61 5.51 4.97
C ARG A 245 -2.75 4.12 4.37
N THR A 246 -1.80 3.27 4.73
CA THR A 246 -1.78 1.87 4.32
C THR A 246 -1.51 0.97 5.50
N ALA A 247 -2.14 -0.20 5.51
CA ALA A 247 -1.89 -1.26 6.49
C ALA A 247 -1.52 -2.57 5.78
N ALA A 248 -0.99 -3.53 6.53
CA ALA A 248 -0.55 -4.80 6.01
C ALA A 248 -1.58 -5.92 6.20
N ILE A 249 -1.63 -6.85 5.26
CA ILE A 249 -2.15 -8.21 5.49
C ILE A 249 -0.98 -9.16 5.34
N SER A 250 -0.71 -9.97 6.36
CA SER A 250 0.32 -11.01 6.33
C SER A 250 -0.23 -12.33 6.84
N GLY A 251 0.53 -13.40 6.73
CA GLY A 251 0.18 -14.68 7.33
C GLY A 251 1.14 -15.77 6.92
N THR A 252 0.80 -17.00 7.29
CA THR A 252 1.54 -18.20 6.90
C THR A 252 0.67 -19.19 6.14
N ALA A 253 1.31 -20.04 5.32
CA ALA A 253 0.70 -21.22 4.73
C ALA A 253 1.48 -22.47 5.13
N THR A 254 0.79 -23.46 5.70
CA THR A 254 1.40 -24.70 6.19
C THR A 254 0.61 -25.93 5.79
N LEU A 255 1.30 -27.06 5.56
CA LEU A 255 0.72 -28.40 5.37
C LEU A 255 1.28 -29.33 6.45
N ASP A 256 0.41 -29.88 7.30
CA ASP A 256 0.79 -30.72 8.44
C ASP A 256 1.86 -30.06 9.35
N GLY A 257 1.79 -28.74 9.47
CA GLY A 257 2.71 -27.92 10.26
C GLY A 257 4.02 -27.56 9.57
N ALA A 258 4.33 -28.12 8.40
CA ALA A 258 5.47 -27.69 7.57
C ALA A 258 5.10 -26.50 6.69
N ALA A 259 6.07 -25.62 6.42
CA ALA A 259 5.90 -24.47 5.55
C ALA A 259 5.59 -24.89 4.10
N ILE A 260 4.78 -24.11 3.40
CA ILE A 260 4.55 -24.26 1.96
C ILE A 260 5.23 -23.09 1.24
N PRO A 261 6.40 -23.28 0.62
CA PRO A 261 7.05 -22.24 -0.18
C PRO A 261 6.37 -22.02 -1.54
N GLY A 262 6.39 -20.79 -2.04
CA GLY A 262 5.94 -20.45 -3.39
C GLY A 262 4.43 -20.57 -3.64
N ALA A 263 3.61 -20.77 -2.60
CA ALA A 263 2.16 -20.80 -2.72
C ALA A 263 1.66 -19.42 -3.14
N THR A 264 0.85 -19.36 -4.21
CA THR A 264 0.27 -18.08 -4.66
C THR A 264 -0.81 -17.64 -3.68
N VAL A 265 -0.65 -16.44 -3.14
CA VAL A 265 -1.62 -15.78 -2.27
C VAL A 265 -2.21 -14.59 -3.01
N THR A 266 -3.53 -14.46 -2.95
CA THR A 266 -4.28 -13.38 -3.61
C THR A 266 -5.13 -12.63 -2.59
N VAL A 267 -4.96 -11.31 -2.52
CA VAL A 267 -5.85 -10.40 -1.77
C VAL A 267 -6.76 -9.67 -2.75
N THR A 268 -8.07 -9.81 -2.56
CA THR A 268 -9.09 -9.08 -3.31
C THR A 268 -9.75 -8.04 -2.42
N ALA A 269 -9.65 -6.78 -2.83
CA ALA A 269 -10.38 -5.67 -2.23
C ALA A 269 -11.88 -5.75 -2.56
N PRO A 270 -12.79 -5.21 -1.73
CA PRO A 270 -14.23 -5.21 -2.03
C PRO A 270 -14.60 -4.45 -3.32
N ARG A 271 -13.69 -3.58 -3.80
CA ARG A 271 -13.80 -2.85 -5.07
C ARG A 271 -13.31 -3.64 -6.29
N GLY A 272 -12.93 -4.90 -6.12
CA GLY A 272 -12.47 -5.79 -7.19
C GLY A 272 -10.98 -5.67 -7.54
N THR A 273 -10.23 -4.77 -6.91
CA THR A 273 -8.77 -4.71 -7.09
C THR A 273 -8.10 -5.92 -6.47
N VAL A 274 -7.20 -6.54 -7.23
CA VAL A 274 -6.50 -7.77 -6.87
C VAL A 274 -5.02 -7.47 -6.66
N TYR A 275 -4.45 -8.04 -5.60
CA TYR A 275 -3.03 -8.05 -5.30
C TYR A 275 -2.58 -9.50 -5.17
N THR A 276 -1.41 -9.84 -5.70
CA THR A 276 -0.85 -11.19 -5.62
C THR A 276 0.57 -11.15 -5.03
N THR A 277 0.92 -12.19 -4.29
CA THR A 277 2.28 -12.49 -3.82
C THR A 277 2.44 -14.01 -3.75
N THR A 278 3.65 -14.48 -3.50
CA THR A 278 3.90 -15.87 -3.09
C THR A 278 4.34 -15.94 -1.64
N THR A 279 4.22 -17.11 -1.03
CA THR A 279 4.87 -17.41 0.25
C THR A 279 6.38 -17.58 0.07
N ASP A 280 7.16 -17.18 1.07
CA ASP A 280 8.59 -17.42 1.13
C ASP A 280 8.93 -18.86 1.57
N ALA A 281 10.23 -19.17 1.71
CA ALA A 281 10.71 -20.49 2.11
C ALA A 281 10.21 -20.95 3.49
N ASP A 282 9.87 -20.00 4.37
CA ASP A 282 9.33 -20.26 5.70
C ASP A 282 7.79 -20.27 5.69
N GLY A 283 7.17 -20.18 4.51
CA GLY A 283 5.72 -20.19 4.32
C GLY A 283 5.04 -18.86 4.64
N ASN A 284 5.79 -17.78 4.88
CA ASN A 284 5.23 -16.47 5.20
C ASN A 284 4.87 -15.69 3.94
N TYR A 285 3.86 -14.84 4.02
CA TYR A 285 3.54 -13.87 2.97
C TYR A 285 3.16 -12.51 3.57
N VAL A 286 3.31 -11.44 2.79
CA VAL A 286 2.93 -10.09 3.21
C VAL A 286 2.48 -9.22 2.03
N PHE A 287 1.40 -8.48 2.26
CA PHE A 287 0.93 -7.36 1.46
C PHE A 287 1.14 -6.08 2.28
N PRO A 288 2.27 -5.37 2.14
CA PRO A 288 2.70 -4.39 3.14
C PRO A 288 1.94 -3.06 3.07
N GLN A 289 1.32 -2.74 1.93
CA GLN A 289 0.77 -1.41 1.65
C GLN A 289 -0.61 -1.47 0.99
N LEU A 290 -1.60 -1.98 1.73
CA LEU A 290 -2.99 -2.01 1.27
C LEU A 290 -3.76 -0.79 1.77
N PRO A 291 -4.69 -0.24 0.97
CA PRO A 291 -5.59 0.81 1.44
C PRO A 291 -6.35 0.41 2.69
N VAL A 292 -6.46 1.33 3.65
CA VAL A 292 -7.19 1.13 4.91
C VAL A 292 -8.70 1.11 4.65
N ILE A 293 -9.23 -0.04 4.23
CA ILE A 293 -10.65 -0.30 4.00
C ILE A 293 -11.06 -1.63 4.64
N ALA A 294 -12.37 -1.88 4.69
CA ALA A 294 -12.94 -3.12 5.23
C ALA A 294 -13.17 -4.18 4.14
N ASN A 295 -13.41 -5.42 4.58
CA ASN A 295 -13.92 -6.55 3.79
C ASN A 295 -13.00 -7.04 2.67
N TYR A 296 -11.69 -7.14 2.93
CA TYR A 296 -10.80 -7.89 2.05
C TYR A 296 -11.10 -9.39 2.10
N ARG A 297 -10.85 -10.06 0.98
CA ARG A 297 -10.81 -11.52 0.86
C ARG A 297 -9.39 -11.95 0.51
N VAL A 298 -8.86 -12.91 1.26
CA VAL A 298 -7.53 -13.50 1.04
C VAL A 298 -7.72 -14.95 0.62
N GLU A 299 -7.00 -15.38 -0.40
CA GLU A 299 -6.99 -16.74 -0.92
C GLU A 299 -5.57 -17.24 -1.07
N VAL A 300 -5.37 -18.54 -0.91
CA VAL A 300 -4.11 -19.22 -1.21
C VAL A 300 -4.36 -20.44 -2.08
N THR A 301 -3.42 -20.77 -2.96
CA THR A 301 -3.42 -22.06 -3.67
C THR A 301 -3.24 -23.19 -2.65
N ALA A 302 -4.28 -24.00 -2.46
CA ALA A 302 -4.22 -25.15 -1.57
C ALA A 302 -3.37 -26.29 -2.19
N PRO A 303 -2.62 -27.04 -1.36
CA PRO A 303 -2.00 -28.29 -1.80
C PRO A 303 -3.02 -29.29 -2.35
N SER A 304 -2.63 -30.08 -3.35
CA SER A 304 -3.49 -31.12 -3.91
C SER A 304 -3.84 -32.17 -2.84
N GLY A 305 -5.13 -32.54 -2.72
CA GLY A 305 -5.62 -33.52 -1.76
C GLY A 305 -5.74 -33.06 -0.30
N ALA A 306 -5.26 -31.84 0.03
CA ALA A 306 -5.26 -31.39 1.42
C ALA A 306 -6.61 -30.88 1.92
N VAL A 307 -6.84 -31.02 3.23
CA VAL A 307 -8.03 -30.52 3.94
C VAL A 307 -7.70 -29.20 4.61
N GLY A 308 -8.57 -28.19 4.46
CA GLY A 308 -8.40 -26.88 5.08
C GLY A 308 -9.19 -25.79 4.36
N SER A 309 -9.25 -24.60 4.95
CA SER A 309 -9.82 -23.44 4.25
C SER A 309 -8.74 -22.78 3.39
N SER A 310 -8.99 -22.63 2.09
CA SER A 310 -8.13 -21.88 1.18
C SER A 310 -8.51 -20.40 1.07
N SER A 311 -9.46 -19.93 1.88
CA SER A 311 -9.87 -18.53 1.87
C SER A 311 -10.24 -17.99 3.25
N VAL A 312 -9.89 -16.73 3.48
CA VAL A 312 -10.29 -15.92 4.64
C VAL A 312 -11.04 -14.71 4.10
N THR A 313 -12.26 -14.47 4.59
CA THR A 313 -13.10 -13.33 4.15
C THR A 313 -13.36 -12.36 5.30
N GLY A 314 -13.71 -11.11 4.98
CA GLY A 314 -14.04 -10.11 6.00
C GLY A 314 -12.82 -9.55 6.73
N VAL A 315 -11.63 -9.58 6.12
CA VAL A 315 -10.42 -9.00 6.71
C VAL A 315 -10.53 -7.48 6.67
N ASN A 316 -10.61 -6.85 7.84
CA ASN A 316 -10.87 -5.41 7.98
C ASN A 316 -9.61 -4.67 8.41
N LEU A 317 -9.04 -3.86 7.49
CA LEU A 317 -7.93 -2.96 7.80
C LEU A 317 -8.43 -1.64 8.40
N ALA A 318 -9.61 -1.18 7.98
CA ALA A 318 -10.29 -0.05 8.61
C ALA A 318 -11.00 -0.48 9.90
N ILE A 319 -10.87 0.34 10.94
CA ILE A 319 -11.63 0.21 12.18
C ILE A 319 -12.55 1.44 12.27
N SER A 320 -13.82 1.22 12.68
CA SER A 320 -14.79 2.30 12.80
C SER A 320 -14.28 3.41 13.73
N GLY A 321 -14.25 4.66 13.23
CA GLY A 321 -13.76 5.82 13.96
C GLY A 321 -12.24 5.97 14.02
N ASP A 322 -11.49 5.08 13.35
CA ASP A 322 -10.04 5.14 13.28
C ASP A 322 -9.54 5.16 11.83
N ARG A 323 -8.83 6.24 11.48
CA ARG A 323 -8.24 6.48 10.16
C ARG A 323 -6.77 6.02 10.08
N VAL A 324 -6.21 5.43 11.14
CA VAL A 324 -4.84 4.88 11.17
C VAL A 324 -4.78 3.58 10.37
N GLY A 325 -5.78 2.72 10.54
CA GLY A 325 -5.76 1.36 10.02
C GLY A 325 -5.03 0.40 10.96
N THR A 326 -5.18 -0.90 10.72
CA THR A 326 -4.58 -1.92 11.57
C THR A 326 -4.15 -3.11 10.72
N ASP A 327 -2.90 -3.54 10.91
CA ASP A 327 -2.38 -4.74 10.27
C ASP A 327 -3.22 -5.96 10.67
N ARG A 328 -3.38 -6.89 9.73
CA ARG A 328 -4.15 -8.11 9.94
C ARG A 328 -3.38 -9.34 9.52
N THR A 329 -3.70 -10.44 10.19
CA THR A 329 -3.16 -11.75 9.87
C THR A 329 -4.25 -12.61 9.22
N ALA A 330 -3.89 -13.38 8.21
CA ALA A 330 -4.73 -14.40 7.60
C ALA A 330 -3.91 -15.69 7.38
N ASP A 331 -3.94 -16.60 8.33
CA ASP A 331 -3.17 -17.84 8.25
C ASP A 331 -3.96 -18.95 7.55
N PHE A 332 -3.23 -19.81 6.84
CA PHE A 332 -3.74 -20.95 6.11
C PHE A 332 -3.07 -22.24 6.61
N ALA A 333 -3.79 -23.00 7.42
CA ALA A 333 -3.34 -24.29 7.91
C ALA A 333 -4.09 -25.42 7.20
N PHE A 334 -3.36 -26.18 6.39
CA PHE A 334 -3.83 -27.38 5.73
C PHE A 334 -3.33 -28.63 6.47
N THR A 335 -4.12 -29.69 6.40
CA THR A 335 -3.74 -31.00 6.93
C THR A 335 -3.99 -32.08 5.89
N SER A 336 -3.22 -33.16 5.98
CA SER A 336 -3.55 -34.36 5.23
C SER A 336 -4.87 -34.99 5.72
N PRO A 337 -5.61 -35.68 4.83
CA PRO A 337 -6.73 -36.52 5.25
C PRO A 337 -6.36 -37.50 6.38
N PRO A 338 -7.33 -37.98 7.17
CA PRO A 338 -7.04 -38.94 8.23
C PRO A 338 -6.33 -40.19 7.69
N GLU A 339 -5.31 -40.66 8.41
CA GLU A 339 -4.52 -41.86 8.09
C GLU A 339 -3.68 -41.76 6.79
N THR A 340 -3.53 -40.57 6.22
CA THR A 340 -2.65 -40.31 5.07
C THR A 340 -1.51 -39.37 5.43
N VAL A 341 -0.60 -39.15 4.48
CA VAL A 341 0.58 -38.30 4.61
C VAL A 341 0.74 -37.39 3.40
N ALA A 342 1.67 -36.42 3.54
CA ALA A 342 2.01 -35.49 2.49
C ALA A 342 3.49 -35.58 2.08
N VAL A 343 3.78 -35.05 0.91
CA VAL A 343 5.12 -34.82 0.37
C VAL A 343 5.21 -33.36 -0.08
N ILE A 344 6.32 -32.72 0.25
CA ILE A 344 6.72 -31.41 -0.30
C ILE A 344 8.07 -31.62 -0.98
N GLY A 345 8.10 -31.58 -2.31
CA GLY A 345 9.32 -31.81 -3.08
C GLY A 345 9.66 -30.63 -4.00
N THR A 346 10.87 -30.66 -4.55
CA THR A 346 11.38 -29.63 -5.45
C THR A 346 11.82 -30.22 -6.78
N VAL A 347 11.67 -29.42 -7.84
CA VAL A 347 12.21 -29.70 -9.17
C VAL A 347 13.13 -28.57 -9.58
N THR A 348 14.32 -28.92 -10.08
CA THR A 348 15.34 -27.99 -10.55
C THR A 348 15.73 -28.28 -12.00
N ASP A 349 16.38 -27.34 -12.67
CA ASP A 349 17.07 -27.58 -13.93
C ASP A 349 18.50 -28.12 -13.73
N GLU A 350 19.24 -28.35 -14.81
CA GLU A 350 20.63 -28.87 -14.75
C GLU A 350 21.63 -27.92 -14.08
N ASP A 351 21.25 -26.65 -13.89
CA ASP A 351 22.06 -25.60 -13.25
C ASP A 351 21.59 -25.30 -11.81
N ASP A 352 20.77 -26.20 -11.22
CA ASP A 352 20.17 -26.08 -9.88
C ASP A 352 19.19 -24.90 -9.71
N HIS A 353 18.66 -24.32 -10.81
CA HIS A 353 17.61 -23.30 -10.71
C HIS A 353 16.22 -23.93 -10.57
N PRO A 354 15.28 -23.30 -9.86
CA PRO A 354 13.92 -23.81 -9.74
C PRO A 354 13.21 -23.98 -11.09
N ALA A 355 12.65 -25.16 -11.34
CA ALA A 355 11.92 -25.46 -12.56
C ALA A 355 10.42 -25.26 -12.34
N ALA A 356 9.88 -24.13 -12.81
CA ALA A 356 8.48 -23.74 -12.60
C ALA A 356 7.50 -24.29 -13.66
N ASN A 357 6.25 -24.49 -13.26
CA ASN A 357 5.15 -24.98 -14.11
C ASN A 357 5.43 -26.34 -14.75
N VAL A 358 6.24 -27.18 -14.09
CA VAL A 358 6.57 -28.52 -14.55
C VAL A 358 5.49 -29.49 -14.06
N PRO A 359 4.84 -30.26 -14.95
CA PRO A 359 3.91 -31.31 -14.53
C PRO A 359 4.62 -32.40 -13.73
N VAL A 360 4.05 -32.71 -12.57
CA VAL A 360 4.50 -33.78 -11.67
C VAL A 360 3.35 -34.76 -11.49
N VAL A 361 3.64 -36.04 -11.71
CA VAL A 361 2.68 -37.13 -11.49
C VAL A 361 3.25 -38.06 -10.44
N ILE A 362 2.50 -38.29 -9.37
CA ILE A 362 2.85 -39.23 -8.31
C ILE A 362 2.01 -40.49 -8.50
N ASP A 363 2.65 -41.57 -8.90
CA ASP A 363 2.02 -42.88 -9.02
C ASP A 363 1.96 -43.56 -7.64
N VAL A 364 0.75 -43.83 -7.19
CA VAL A 364 0.45 -44.37 -5.86
C VAL A 364 0.14 -45.86 -6.01
N PRO A 365 0.89 -46.77 -5.35
CA PRO A 365 0.64 -48.20 -5.47
C PRO A 365 -0.79 -48.59 -5.09
N GLY A 366 -1.55 -49.08 -6.07
CA GLY A 366 -2.93 -49.51 -5.86
C GLY A 366 -3.94 -48.37 -5.66
N GLY A 367 -3.55 -47.13 -5.94
CA GLY A 367 -4.40 -45.93 -5.92
C GLY A 367 -4.46 -45.24 -7.28
N ASP A 368 -5.21 -44.14 -7.33
CA ASP A 368 -5.20 -43.24 -8.48
C ASP A 368 -3.95 -42.33 -8.41
N PRO A 369 -3.33 -41.98 -9.54
CA PRO A 369 -2.18 -41.08 -9.55
C PRO A 369 -2.60 -39.66 -9.15
N ILE A 370 -1.71 -38.98 -8.43
CA ILE A 370 -1.89 -37.57 -8.07
C ILE A 370 -1.15 -36.71 -9.09
N GLU A 371 -1.89 -35.83 -9.77
CA GLU A 371 -1.32 -34.84 -10.68
C GLU A 371 -1.18 -33.49 -9.97
N THR A 372 -0.03 -32.86 -10.13
CA THR A 372 0.26 -31.51 -9.65
C THR A 372 1.25 -30.83 -10.58
N THR A 373 1.56 -29.56 -10.32
CA THR A 373 2.56 -28.80 -11.08
C THR A 373 3.44 -28.04 -10.13
N THR A 374 4.71 -27.89 -10.46
CA THR A 374 5.59 -27.04 -9.66
C THR A 374 5.19 -25.57 -9.74
N ASN A 375 5.29 -24.87 -8.62
CA ASN A 375 5.10 -23.42 -8.56
C ASN A 375 6.33 -22.65 -9.09
N SER A 376 6.35 -21.32 -8.94
CA SER A 376 7.47 -20.48 -9.40
C SER A 376 8.81 -20.82 -8.75
N ASP A 377 8.79 -21.42 -7.56
CA ASP A 377 9.97 -21.80 -6.80
C ASP A 377 10.31 -23.28 -7.00
N GLY A 378 9.74 -23.92 -8.03
CA GLY A 378 10.01 -25.32 -8.36
C GLY A 378 9.40 -26.31 -7.36
N VAL A 379 8.58 -25.85 -6.41
CA VAL A 379 8.00 -26.70 -5.37
C VAL A 379 6.72 -27.36 -5.86
N TYR A 380 6.58 -28.65 -5.61
CA TYR A 380 5.33 -29.37 -5.71
C TYR A 380 4.90 -29.90 -4.34
N THR A 381 3.59 -29.94 -4.12
CA THR A 381 3.00 -30.49 -2.89
C THR A 381 1.93 -31.50 -3.24
N ALA A 382 1.91 -32.62 -2.52
CA ALA A 382 0.86 -33.62 -2.60
C ALA A 382 0.50 -34.11 -1.20
N SER A 383 -0.79 -34.27 -0.96
CA SER A 383 -1.36 -34.88 0.24
C SER A 383 -2.19 -36.11 -0.16
N ASP A 384 -2.84 -36.76 0.81
CA ASP A 384 -3.63 -37.98 0.61
C ASP A 384 -2.81 -39.19 0.14
N LEU A 385 -1.52 -39.24 0.50
CA LEU A 385 -0.65 -40.36 0.18
C LEU A 385 -0.73 -41.45 1.26
N PRO A 386 -0.65 -42.75 0.90
CA PRO A 386 -0.56 -43.81 1.89
C PRO A 386 0.74 -43.68 2.70
N ALA A 387 0.67 -43.93 4.01
CA ALA A 387 1.83 -43.93 4.89
C ALA A 387 2.76 -45.11 4.59
N ASP A 388 4.05 -44.97 4.94
CA ASP A 388 5.08 -46.02 4.86
C ASP A 388 5.14 -46.73 3.49
N THR A 389 4.86 -46.01 2.41
CA THR A 389 4.68 -46.56 1.06
C THR A 389 5.67 -45.92 0.10
N VAL A 390 6.24 -46.74 -0.79
CA VAL A 390 7.06 -46.22 -1.90
C VAL A 390 6.13 -45.74 -3.01
N VAL A 391 6.22 -44.45 -3.34
CA VAL A 391 5.53 -43.84 -4.48
C VAL A 391 6.53 -43.47 -5.56
N GLU A 392 6.09 -43.44 -6.82
CA GLU A 392 6.95 -43.09 -7.95
C GLU A 392 6.60 -41.69 -8.45
N VAL A 393 7.54 -40.76 -8.39
CA VAL A 393 7.33 -39.38 -8.84
C VAL A 393 7.94 -39.19 -10.22
N SER A 394 7.08 -38.86 -11.19
CA SER A 394 7.45 -38.62 -12.58
C SER A 394 7.39 -37.13 -12.89
N VAL A 395 8.45 -36.61 -13.52
CA VAL A 395 8.58 -35.20 -13.88
C VAL A 395 8.86 -35.09 -15.38
N ALA A 396 7.94 -34.49 -16.14
CA ALA A 396 8.10 -34.09 -17.55
C ALA A 396 8.98 -34.98 -18.48
N GLY A 397 8.85 -36.31 -18.41
CA GLY A 397 9.56 -37.24 -19.29
C GLY A 397 10.88 -37.80 -18.74
N GLU A 398 11.30 -37.39 -17.55
CA GLU A 398 12.40 -38.00 -16.81
C GLU A 398 12.02 -39.40 -16.27
N PRO A 399 13.00 -40.28 -16.00
CA PRO A 399 12.76 -41.52 -15.27
C PRO A 399 12.10 -41.24 -13.90
N PRO A 400 11.09 -42.02 -13.50
CA PRO A 400 10.46 -41.87 -12.19
C PRO A 400 11.47 -42.01 -11.04
N VAL A 401 11.28 -41.22 -9.99
CA VAL A 401 12.07 -41.26 -8.77
C VAL A 401 11.21 -41.86 -7.65
N SER A 402 11.71 -42.94 -7.03
CA SER A 402 11.06 -43.56 -5.89
C SER A 402 11.24 -42.72 -4.63
N ILE A 403 10.13 -42.40 -3.96
CA ILE A 403 10.10 -41.69 -2.68
C ILE A 403 9.35 -42.55 -1.67
N THR A 404 9.93 -42.75 -0.48
CA THR A 404 9.22 -43.42 0.63
C THR A 404 8.47 -42.37 1.43
N THR A 405 7.16 -42.51 1.51
CA THR A 405 6.31 -41.65 2.34
C THR A 405 6.52 -41.94 3.83
N GLY A 406 6.26 -40.95 4.69
CA GLY A 406 6.48 -41.05 6.14
C GLY A 406 5.37 -41.77 6.90
N ASP A 407 5.49 -41.76 8.23
CA ASP A 407 4.46 -42.24 9.15
C ASP A 407 3.17 -41.40 9.04
N ALA A 408 2.01 -42.04 9.21
CA ALA A 408 0.72 -41.35 9.22
C ALA A 408 0.68 -40.20 10.25
N GLY A 409 0.28 -39.00 9.81
CA GLY A 409 0.20 -37.80 10.65
C GLY A 409 1.56 -37.18 11.05
N ALA A 410 2.66 -37.62 10.45
CA ALA A 410 3.95 -36.94 10.54
C ALA A 410 3.98 -35.67 9.66
N ALA A 411 5.04 -34.86 9.82
CA ALA A 411 5.33 -33.78 8.89
C ALA A 411 5.53 -34.35 7.46
N PRO A 412 5.28 -33.55 6.41
CA PRO A 412 5.45 -33.99 5.04
C PRO A 412 6.87 -34.51 4.78
N ALA A 413 6.98 -35.54 3.95
CA ALA A 413 8.29 -36.01 3.51
C ALA A 413 8.91 -35.00 2.52
N GLU A 414 10.21 -34.74 2.69
CA GLU A 414 11.01 -33.82 1.88
C GLU A 414 12.06 -34.61 1.08
N PRO A 415 11.76 -35.05 -0.15
CA PRO A 415 12.71 -35.78 -0.98
C PRO A 415 13.82 -34.87 -1.53
N GLU A 416 14.91 -35.50 -1.98
CA GLU A 416 15.96 -34.80 -2.75
C GLU A 416 15.38 -34.17 -4.03
N PRO A 417 15.91 -33.03 -4.49
CA PRO A 417 15.43 -32.37 -5.70
C PRO A 417 15.48 -33.27 -6.93
N ILE A 418 14.42 -33.24 -7.74
CA ILE A 418 14.37 -33.92 -9.04
C ILE A 418 14.87 -32.95 -10.11
N VAL A 419 15.82 -33.37 -10.94
CA VAL A 419 16.33 -32.55 -12.05
C VAL A 419 15.47 -32.79 -13.30
N ALA A 420 14.81 -31.75 -13.80
CA ALA A 420 14.08 -31.78 -15.07
C ALA A 420 14.97 -31.27 -16.20
N ARG A 421 15.22 -32.10 -17.22
CA ARG A 421 15.96 -31.66 -18.41
C ARG A 421 15.02 -31.02 -19.42
N PRO A 422 15.46 -29.98 -20.14
CA PRO A 422 14.67 -29.44 -21.24
C PRO A 422 14.45 -30.52 -22.32
N PRO A 423 13.26 -30.55 -22.95
CA PRO A 423 12.90 -31.55 -23.96
C PRO A 423 13.72 -31.50 -25.24
#